data_AF-A0A831KRJ8-F1
#
_entry.id   AF-A0A831KRJ8-F1
#
_cell.length_a   1.000
_cell.length_b   1.000
_cell.length_c   1.000
_cell.angle_alpha   90.00
_cell.angle_beta   90.00
_cell.angle_gamma   90.00
#
_symmetry.space_group_name_H-M   'P 1'
#
loop_
_entity.id
_entity.type
_entity.pdbx_description
1 polymer ?
#
loop_
_entity_poly.entity_id
_entity_poly.type
_entity_poly.pdbx_seq_one_letter_code
_entity_poly.pdbx_strand_id
1 'polypeptide(L)'
;MNSNDERANFPIHSCPGKIEIPTEEEQKALSELRKIKAMVREKKALLNGLKSSGRREEKHRITATEAELKELKEEWIKWERQKQDAARKRMIILGHEKPDESKKR
;
A
#
# COMPACT_ATOMS: atom_id res chain seq x y z
N MET A 1 -28.25 10.36 -16.51
CA MET A 1 -27.32 11.43 -16.97
C MET A 1 -26.44 11.80 -15.79
N ASN A 2 -25.13 11.83 -16.05
CA ASN A 2 -24.05 11.73 -15.07
C ASN A 2 -23.96 12.95 -14.15
N SER A 3 -24.04 12.72 -12.83
CA SER A 3 -23.61 13.69 -11.82
C SER A 3 -22.09 13.65 -11.71
N ASN A 4 -21.43 14.43 -12.57
CA ASN A 4 -19.99 14.61 -12.57
C ASN A 4 -19.54 15.38 -11.31
N ASP A 5 -18.79 14.67 -10.47
CA ASP A 5 -17.45 15.08 -10.01
C ASP A 5 -17.34 16.52 -9.46
N GLU A 6 -18.05 16.83 -8.37
CA GLU A 6 -17.59 17.87 -7.44
C GLU A 6 -16.40 17.33 -6.65
N ARG A 7 -15.23 17.28 -7.31
CA ARG A 7 -13.95 17.23 -6.59
C ARG A 7 -13.87 18.52 -5.81
N ALA A 8 -14.23 18.46 -4.53
CA ALA A 8 -14.09 19.55 -3.60
C ALA A 8 -12.66 20.12 -3.73
N ASN A 9 -12.55 21.25 -4.40
CA ASN A 9 -11.32 21.96 -4.64
C ASN A 9 -10.98 22.70 -3.35
N PHE A 10 -10.53 21.95 -2.34
CA PHE A 10 -10.05 22.54 -1.11
C PHE A 10 -8.78 23.33 -1.44
N PRO A 11 -8.69 24.62 -1.06
CA PRO A 11 -7.50 25.40 -1.28
C PRO A 11 -6.32 24.69 -0.63
N ILE A 12 -5.31 24.33 -1.42
CA ILE A 12 -4.04 23.83 -0.89
C ILE A 12 -3.34 25.04 -0.27
N HIS A 13 -3.69 25.35 0.98
CA HIS A 13 -3.06 26.38 1.77
C HIS A 13 -1.61 25.98 2.00
N SER A 14 -0.76 26.62 1.22
CA SER A 14 0.63 26.29 1.16
C SER A 14 1.36 27.43 1.89
N CYS A 15 1.73 27.18 3.15
CA CYS A 15 2.57 28.07 3.98
C CYS A 15 4.03 28.09 3.49
N PRO A 16 4.77 29.21 3.49
CA PRO A 16 6.19 29.21 3.13
C PRO A 16 6.95 28.30 4.12
N GLY A 17 7.47 27.16 3.65
CA GLY A 17 7.84 25.99 4.48
C GLY A 17 7.06 24.70 4.19
N LYS A 18 6.32 24.64 3.06
CA LYS A 18 5.48 23.51 2.62
C LYS A 18 6.24 22.18 2.61
N ILE A 19 5.95 21.32 3.59
CA ILE A 19 6.08 19.87 3.39
C ILE A 19 4.80 19.38 2.70
N GLU A 20 4.94 18.56 1.65
CA GLU A 20 3.78 17.91 1.03
C GLU A 20 3.18 16.87 1.97
N ILE A 21 1.85 16.84 2.07
CA ILE A 21 1.10 15.89 2.91
C ILE A 21 0.03 15.22 2.04
N PRO A 22 0.08 13.90 1.80
CA PRO A 22 1.16 12.97 2.16
C PRO A 22 2.47 13.30 1.44
N THR A 23 3.60 13.02 2.10
CA THR A 23 4.94 13.19 1.52
C THR A 23 5.15 12.29 0.30
N GLU A 24 6.13 12.58 -0.54
CA GLU A 24 6.48 11.73 -1.70
C GLU A 24 6.73 10.26 -1.30
N GLU A 25 7.41 10.03 -0.17
CA GLU A 25 7.65 8.69 0.36
C GLU A 25 6.33 7.97 0.72
N GLU A 26 5.39 8.68 1.35
CA GLU A 26 4.06 8.14 1.67
C GLU A 26 3.23 7.86 0.41
N GLN A 27 3.28 8.76 -0.58
CA GLN A 27 2.58 8.59 -1.86
C GLN A 27 3.11 7.37 -2.61
N LYS A 28 4.44 7.18 -2.63
CA LYS A 28 5.08 6.00 -3.21
C LYS A 28 4.62 4.72 -2.51
N ALA A 29 4.67 4.68 -1.18
CA ALA A 29 4.23 3.51 -0.43
C ALA A 29 2.74 3.19 -0.66
N LEU A 30 1.88 4.21 -0.69
CA LEU A 30 0.46 4.04 -1.00
C LEU A 30 0.22 3.52 -2.43
N SER A 31 0.99 4.00 -3.41
CA SER A 31 0.91 3.53 -4.80
C SER A 31 1.25 2.04 -4.89
N GLU A 32 2.33 1.61 -4.26
CA GLU A 32 2.74 0.19 -4.26
C GLU A 32 1.75 -0.70 -3.51
N LEU A 33 1.23 -0.25 -2.35
CA LEU A 33 0.16 -0.95 -1.64
C LEU A 33 -1.09 -1.13 -2.54
N ARG A 34 -1.46 -0.12 -3.32
CA ARG A 34 -2.60 -0.24 -4.27
C ARG A 34 -2.32 -1.28 -5.36
N LYS A 35 -1.12 -1.31 -5.92
CA LYS A 35 -0.71 -2.31 -6.92
C LYS A 35 -0.77 -3.72 -6.34
N ILE A 36 -0.16 -3.94 -5.17
CA ILE A 36 -0.19 -5.24 -4.48
C ILE A 36 -1.64 -5.66 -4.19
N LYS A 37 -2.50 -4.74 -3.73
CA LYS A 37 -3.92 -5.03 -3.50
C LYS A 37 -4.64 -5.53 -4.76
N ALA A 38 -4.36 -4.89 -5.91
CA ALA A 38 -4.93 -5.31 -7.19
C ALA A 38 -4.45 -6.72 -7.58
N MET A 39 -3.14 -6.97 -7.51
CA MET A 39 -2.55 -8.28 -7.80
C MET A 39 -3.11 -9.38 -6.88
N VAL A 40 -3.25 -9.10 -5.57
CA VAL A 40 -3.84 -10.05 -4.61
C VAL A 40 -5.28 -10.37 -4.98
N ARG A 41 -6.08 -9.38 -5.41
CA ARG A 41 -7.47 -9.59 -5.82
C ARG A 41 -7.53 -10.52 -7.04
N GLU A 42 -6.71 -10.27 -8.05
CA GLU A 42 -6.63 -11.09 -9.26
C GLU A 42 -6.20 -12.53 -8.94
N LYS A 43 -5.13 -12.70 -8.15
CA LYS A 43 -4.65 -14.03 -7.77
C LYS A 43 -5.65 -14.79 -6.90
N LYS A 44 -6.37 -14.12 -6.00
CA LYS A 44 -7.46 -14.76 -5.23
C LYS A 44 -8.62 -15.18 -6.13
N ALA A 45 -9.00 -14.36 -7.11
CA ALA A 45 -10.03 -14.72 -8.08
C ALA A 45 -9.61 -15.94 -8.91
N LEU A 46 -8.36 -15.95 -9.40
CA LEU A 46 -7.78 -17.10 -10.11
C LEU A 46 -7.77 -18.36 -9.24
N LEU A 47 -7.28 -18.25 -7.99
CA LEU A 47 -7.21 -19.37 -7.06
C LEU A 47 -8.59 -19.96 -6.77
N ASN A 48 -9.60 -19.11 -6.60
CA ASN A 48 -10.98 -19.56 -6.41
C ASN A 48 -11.49 -20.31 -7.65
N GLY A 49 -11.25 -19.78 -8.85
CA GLY A 49 -11.61 -20.46 -10.10
C GLY A 49 -10.96 -21.85 -10.24
N LEU A 50 -9.66 -21.95 -9.93
CA LEU A 50 -8.93 -23.22 -9.97
C LEU A 50 -9.45 -24.21 -8.92
N LYS A 51 -9.71 -23.74 -7.70
CA LYS A 51 -10.26 -24.59 -6.62
C LYS A 51 -11.66 -25.09 -6.94
N SER A 52 -12.50 -24.26 -7.57
CA SER A 52 -13.84 -24.64 -7.98
C SER A 52 -13.88 -25.63 -9.14
N SER A 53 -12.84 -25.71 -9.97
CA SER A 53 -12.79 -26.67 -11.09
C SER A 53 -12.65 -28.12 -10.60
N GLY A 54 -12.04 -28.33 -9.43
CA GLY A 54 -11.75 -29.65 -8.86
C GLY A 54 -10.76 -30.50 -9.68
N ARG A 55 -10.13 -29.95 -10.72
CA ARG A 55 -9.26 -30.71 -11.62
C ARG A 55 -7.93 -31.02 -10.96
N ARG A 56 -7.56 -32.30 -10.90
CA ARG A 56 -6.30 -32.77 -10.31
C ARG A 56 -5.06 -32.15 -10.99
N GLU A 57 -5.16 -31.88 -12.28
CA GLU A 57 -4.14 -31.26 -13.12
C GLU A 57 -3.83 -29.81 -12.70
N GLU A 58 -4.78 -29.12 -12.06
CA GLU A 58 -4.61 -27.74 -11.63
C GLU A 58 -3.91 -27.62 -10.27
N LYS A 59 -3.61 -28.74 -9.59
CA LYS A 59 -2.96 -28.74 -8.27
C LYS A 59 -1.64 -27.95 -8.27
N HIS A 60 -0.81 -28.10 -9.32
CA HIS A 60 0.42 -27.34 -9.45
C HIS A 60 0.16 -25.84 -9.57
N ARG A 61 -0.85 -25.44 -10.37
CA ARG A 61 -1.22 -24.03 -10.56
C ARG A 61 -1.78 -23.42 -9.28
N ILE A 62 -2.55 -24.18 -8.51
CA ILE A 62 -3.06 -23.80 -7.19
C ILE A 62 -1.89 -23.52 -6.25
N THR A 63 -0.94 -24.46 -6.12
CA THR A 63 0.22 -24.30 -5.24
C THR A 63 1.10 -23.11 -5.66
N ALA A 64 1.32 -22.92 -6.96
CA ALA A 64 2.07 -21.76 -7.46
C ALA A 64 1.37 -20.43 -7.12
N THR A 65 0.05 -20.34 -7.32
CA THR A 65 -0.74 -19.14 -7.01
C THR A 65 -0.73 -18.84 -5.50
N GLU A 66 -0.76 -19.87 -4.65
CA GLU A 66 -0.65 -19.72 -3.19
C GLU A 66 0.73 -19.22 -2.75
N ALA A 67 1.80 -19.68 -3.41
CA ALA A 67 3.16 -19.19 -3.15
C ALA A 67 3.30 -17.69 -3.50
N GLU A 68 2.81 -17.28 -4.67
CA GLU A 68 2.82 -15.87 -5.08
C GLU A 68 1.99 -14.98 -4.13
N LEU A 69 0.85 -15.50 -3.62
CA LEU A 69 0.07 -14.78 -2.61
C LEU A 69 0.83 -14.60 -1.28
N LYS A 70 1.69 -15.55 -0.92
CA LYS A 70 2.56 -15.43 0.25
C LYS A 70 3.63 -14.37 0.04
N GLU A 71 4.26 -14.33 -1.13
CA GLU A 71 5.25 -13.31 -1.48
C GLU A 71 4.63 -11.90 -1.46
N LEU A 72 3.44 -11.74 -2.06
CA LEU A 72 2.71 -10.47 -2.03
C LEU A 72 2.34 -10.03 -0.60
N LYS A 73 2.09 -10.98 0.32
CA LYS A 73 1.85 -10.67 1.73
C LYS A 73 3.12 -10.13 2.41
N GLU A 74 4.27 -10.71 2.12
CA GLU A 74 5.55 -10.24 2.65
C GLU A 74 5.88 -8.85 2.10
N GLU A 75 5.64 -8.62 0.81
CA GLU A 75 5.81 -7.31 0.19
C GLU A 75 4.86 -6.26 0.76
N TRP A 76 3.59 -6.61 0.97
CA TRP A 76 2.61 -5.75 1.64
C TRP A 76 3.11 -5.28 3.00
N ILE A 77 3.62 -6.20 3.83
CA ILE A 77 4.13 -5.88 5.16
C ILE A 77 5.31 -4.90 5.07
N LYS A 78 6.21 -5.06 4.09
CA LYS A 78 7.33 -4.14 3.86
C LYS A 78 6.83 -2.74 3.53
N TRP A 79 5.90 -2.62 2.59
CA TRP A 79 5.35 -1.31 2.20
C TRP A 79 4.51 -0.65 3.29
N GLU A 80 3.79 -1.45 4.09
CA GLU A 80 3.04 -0.92 5.23
C GLU A 80 3.97 -0.32 6.29
N ARG A 81 5.11 -0.98 6.56
CA ARG A 81 6.17 -0.42 7.43
C ARG A 81 6.76 0.86 6.85
N GLN A 82 7.10 0.86 5.56
CA GLN A 82 7.64 2.06 4.91
C GLN A 82 6.65 3.24 4.95
N LYS A 83 5.36 2.99 4.73
CA LYS A 83 4.30 4.00 4.88
C LYS A 83 4.25 4.56 6.31
N GLN A 84 4.33 3.69 7.32
CA GLN A 84 4.33 4.10 8.73
C GLN A 84 5.57 4.92 9.10
N ASP A 85 6.75 4.50 8.62
CA ASP A 85 8.00 5.23 8.85
C ASP A 85 7.99 6.60 8.16
N ALA A 86 7.48 6.68 6.93
CA ALA A 86 7.33 7.95 6.21
C ALA A 86 6.33 8.90 6.92
N ALA A 87 5.20 8.36 7.39
CA ALA A 87 4.24 9.12 8.19
C ALA A 87 4.87 9.62 9.50
N ARG A 88 5.65 8.79 10.21
CA ARG A 88 6.39 9.17 11.41
C ARG A 88 7.38 10.30 11.12
N LYS A 89 8.19 10.19 10.06
CA LYS A 89 9.12 11.26 9.67
C LYS A 89 8.41 12.60 9.48
N ARG A 90 7.25 12.59 8.80
CA ARG A 90 6.42 13.79 8.65
C ARG A 90 5.98 14.35 10.01
N MET A 91 5.52 13.50 10.92
CA MET A 91 5.11 13.93 12.27
C MET A 91 6.27 14.55 13.05
N ILE A 92 7.49 14.02 12.91
CA ILE A 92 8.70 14.61 13.52
C ILE A 92 9.01 15.98 12.91
N ILE A 93 8.99 16.11 11.58
CA ILE A 93 9.26 17.38 10.88
C ILE A 93 8.27 18.46 11.28
N LEU A 94 6.99 18.09 11.46
CA LEU A 94 5.94 19.00 11.91
C LEU A 94 5.98 19.28 13.43
N GLY A 95 6.90 18.67 14.17
CA GLY A 95 7.03 18.84 15.62
C GLY A 95 5.94 18.13 16.44
N HIS A 96 5.18 17.23 15.83
CA HIS A 96 4.14 16.45 16.48
C HIS A 96 4.65 15.16 17.14
N GLU A 97 5.85 14.70 16.76
CA GLU A 97 6.50 13.52 17.35
C GLU A 97 7.98 13.83 17.63
N LYS A 98 8.54 13.24 18.70
CA LYS A 98 9.97 13.39 19.02
C LYS A 98 10.79 12.41 18.17
N PRO A 99 12.01 12.79 17.74
CA PRO A 99 12.95 11.82 17.16
C PRO A 99 13.23 10.69 18.15
N ASP A 100 13.27 9.46 17.67
CA ASP A 100 13.65 8.32 18.49
C ASP A 100 15.15 8.39 18.84
N GLU A 101 15.47 8.76 20.08
CA GLU A 101 16.84 8.94 20.57
C GLU A 101 17.57 7.61 20.80
N SER A 102 16.88 6.47 20.69
CA SER A 102 17.45 5.13 20.94
C SER A 102 18.50 4.67 19.92
N LYS A 103 18.64 5.37 18.77
CA LYS A 103 19.62 5.06 17.71
C LYS A 103 20.91 5.90 17.76
N LYS A 104 21.13 6.68 18.82
CA LYS A 104 22.36 7.49 19.01
C LYS A 104 23.51 6.77 19.76
N ARG A 105 23.51 5.43 19.83
CA ARG A 105 24.57 4.64 20.48
C ARG A 105 25.23 3.68 19.50
#